data_AF-A0A1V6GFL2-F1
#
_entry.id   AF-A0A1V6GFL2-F1
#
_cell.length_a   1.000
_cell.length_b   1.000
_cell.length_c   1.000
_cell.angle_alpha   90.00
_cell.angle_beta   90.00
_cell.angle_gamma   90.00
#
_symmetry.space_group_name_H-M   'P 1'
#
loop_
_entity.id
_entity.type
_entity.pdbx_description
1 polymer ?
#
loop_
_entity_poly.entity_id
_entity_poly.type
_entity_poly.pdbx_seq_one_letter_code
_entity_poly.pdbx_strand_id
1 'polypeptide(L)'
;MKIKEKIPAKEKQEEEQKLSERLSRIRHTIMVMSGKGGVGKSTVAANLAAGLARQGYAVGILDGDIHGPNIPKILGVEGRPLRGDDGGNMLPIEVYKNLSVVSVGNLLENQDQPIIWRGPMKHSIMRHFLANVAWGELDFLIVDLPPGTGDEPLSIAQLIRDAKAGMAPYALVVTTPQDVALLDSRKSVEFARTLDLKMLGIIENMSSFSCPHCGHAIDLFKVGGGERAAIDLKVPFLGAVPIDPKVVKDTDEGKPFMLYDMSCAAGMAFQRIVEKIEKMF
;
A
#
# COMPACT_ATOMS: atom_id res chain seq x y z
N MET A 1 -18.78 9.87 -34.83
CA MET A 1 -18.33 8.48 -34.97
C MET A 1 -16.80 8.49 -35.13
N LYS A 2 -16.04 8.34 -34.03
CA LYS A 2 -14.57 8.29 -34.07
C LYS A 2 -14.10 7.04 -33.32
N ILE A 3 -13.69 6.08 -34.15
CA ILE A 3 -12.68 5.01 -33.98
C ILE A 3 -12.33 4.68 -32.52
N LYS A 4 -12.94 3.60 -31.99
CA LYS A 4 -12.33 2.79 -30.94
C LYS A 4 -11.27 1.93 -31.64
N GLU A 5 -10.00 2.31 -31.56
CA GLU A 5 -8.91 1.40 -31.92
C GLU A 5 -8.99 0.21 -30.97
N LYS A 6 -9.44 -0.94 -31.50
CA LYS A 6 -9.32 -2.22 -30.81
C LYS A 6 -7.83 -2.58 -30.87
N ILE A 7 -7.18 -2.62 -29.71
CA ILE A 7 -5.85 -3.22 -29.57
C ILE A 7 -5.90 -4.63 -30.20
N PRO A 8 -5.03 -4.96 -31.16
CA PRO A 8 -4.95 -6.29 -31.78
C PRO A 8 -4.85 -7.38 -30.72
N ALA A 9 -5.56 -8.51 -30.91
CA ALA A 9 -5.62 -9.61 -29.94
C ALA A 9 -4.24 -10.17 -29.55
N LYS A 10 -3.26 -10.05 -30.45
CA LYS A 10 -1.87 -10.48 -30.26
C LYS A 10 -1.10 -9.59 -29.27
N GLU A 11 -1.23 -8.27 -29.38
CA GLU A 11 -0.60 -7.30 -28.47
C GLU A 11 -1.14 -7.46 -27.04
N LYS A 12 -2.45 -7.70 -26.91
CA LYS A 12 -3.08 -7.95 -25.61
C LYS A 12 -2.54 -9.22 -24.94
N GLN A 13 -2.28 -10.27 -25.71
CA GLN A 13 -1.77 -11.55 -25.20
C GLN A 13 -0.30 -11.43 -24.78
N GLU A 14 0.51 -10.69 -25.53
CA GLU A 14 1.91 -10.39 -25.17
C GLU A 14 1.99 -9.54 -23.89
N GLU A 15 1.12 -8.55 -23.71
CA GLU A 15 1.04 -7.77 -22.48
C GLU A 15 0.60 -8.60 -21.25
N GLU A 16 -0.40 -9.47 -21.41
CA GLU A 16 -0.86 -10.37 -20.34
C GLU A 16 0.24 -11.35 -19.92
N GLN A 17 1.00 -11.88 -20.89
CA GLN A 17 2.15 -12.74 -20.61
C GLN A 17 3.25 -11.96 -19.87
N LYS A 18 3.61 -10.76 -20.34
CA LYS A 18 4.62 -9.92 -19.67
C LYS A 18 4.21 -9.59 -18.23
N LEU A 19 2.94 -9.25 -18.01
CA LEU A 19 2.39 -8.99 -16.67
C LEU A 19 2.52 -10.20 -15.75
N SER A 20 2.14 -11.38 -16.24
CA SER A 20 2.26 -12.65 -15.49
C SER A 20 3.72 -12.99 -15.17
N GLU A 21 4.62 -12.85 -16.15
CA GLU A 21 6.07 -13.07 -15.97
C GLU A 21 6.71 -12.09 -14.98
N ARG A 22 6.25 -10.83 -14.92
CA ARG A 22 6.72 -9.87 -13.92
C ARG A 22 6.25 -10.23 -12.53
N LEU A 23 4.96 -10.51 -12.37
CA LEU A 23 4.36 -10.77 -11.07
C LEU A 23 4.72 -12.15 -10.50
N SER A 24 5.15 -13.10 -11.33
CA SER A 24 5.65 -14.40 -10.87
C SER A 24 6.96 -14.33 -10.09
N ARG A 25 7.76 -13.26 -10.30
CA ARG A 25 9.00 -12.95 -9.54
C ARG A 25 8.76 -12.33 -8.17
N ILE A 26 7.50 -12.15 -7.81
CA ILE A 26 7.08 -11.52 -6.55
C ILE A 26 6.44 -12.59 -5.68
N ARG A 27 7.11 -13.01 -4.60
CA ARG A 27 6.62 -14.10 -3.73
C ARG A 27 5.29 -13.75 -3.06
N HIS A 28 5.20 -12.58 -2.45
CA HIS A 28 4.01 -12.14 -1.73
C HIS A 28 3.57 -10.75 -2.18
N THR A 29 2.26 -10.57 -2.38
CA THR A 29 1.68 -9.25 -2.65
C THR A 29 0.69 -8.92 -1.56
N ILE A 30 0.87 -7.77 -0.91
CA ILE A 30 0.01 -7.28 0.17
C ILE A 30 -0.69 -6.01 -0.32
N MET A 31 -1.99 -6.09 -0.48
CA MET A 31 -2.86 -5.00 -0.87
C MET A 31 -3.34 -4.28 0.39
N VAL A 32 -2.88 -3.05 0.57
CA VAL A 32 -3.25 -2.22 1.72
C VAL A 32 -4.48 -1.40 1.35
N MET A 33 -5.56 -1.57 2.11
CA MET A 33 -6.87 -0.97 1.83
C MET A 33 -7.47 -0.29 3.06
N SER A 34 -8.38 0.65 2.81
CA SER A 34 -9.17 1.30 3.87
C SER A 34 -10.56 1.65 3.34
N GLY A 35 -11.58 1.65 4.21
CA GLY A 35 -12.93 1.99 3.77
C GLY A 35 -13.17 3.49 3.56
N LYS A 36 -12.28 4.34 4.06
CA LYS A 36 -12.33 5.81 3.94
C LYS A 36 -10.94 6.43 3.82
N GLY A 37 -10.88 7.66 3.35
CA GLY A 37 -9.67 8.49 3.34
C GLY A 37 -9.31 8.97 4.76
N GLY A 38 -8.04 9.35 4.96
CA GLY A 38 -7.57 9.98 6.20
C GLY A 38 -7.25 9.02 7.36
N VAL A 39 -7.38 7.70 7.19
CA VAL A 39 -7.03 6.71 8.25
C VAL A 39 -5.52 6.45 8.39
N GLY A 40 -4.69 7.07 7.55
CA GLY A 40 -3.24 6.83 7.49
C GLY A 40 -2.82 5.55 6.77
N LYS A 41 -3.64 5.06 5.83
CA LYS A 41 -3.37 3.89 4.97
C LYS A 41 -1.98 3.95 4.32
N SER A 42 -1.64 5.05 3.65
CA SER A 42 -0.35 5.22 2.97
C SER A 42 0.82 5.24 3.95
N THR A 43 0.65 5.84 5.13
CA THR A 43 1.65 5.81 6.22
C THR A 43 1.90 4.39 6.69
N VAL A 44 0.85 3.60 6.88
CA VAL A 44 0.95 2.18 7.25
C VAL A 44 1.61 1.37 6.12
N ALA A 45 1.23 1.58 4.85
CA ALA A 45 1.81 0.88 3.71
C ALA A 45 3.33 1.16 3.58
N ALA A 46 3.73 2.42 3.63
CA ALA A 46 5.13 2.83 3.53
C ALA A 46 5.97 2.28 4.69
N ASN A 47 5.46 2.33 5.93
CA ASN A 47 6.19 1.82 7.08
C ASN A 47 6.21 0.28 7.16
N LEU A 48 5.20 -0.40 6.63
CA LEU A 48 5.24 -1.85 6.44
C LEU A 48 6.34 -2.24 5.44
N ALA A 49 6.40 -1.55 4.30
CA ALA A 49 7.43 -1.80 3.31
C ALA A 49 8.84 -1.54 3.88
N ALA A 50 9.03 -0.42 4.58
CA ALA A 50 10.26 -0.08 5.28
C ALA A 50 10.64 -1.11 6.36
N GLY A 51 9.68 -1.54 7.18
CA GLY A 51 9.90 -2.52 8.23
C GLY A 51 10.36 -3.87 7.70
N LEU A 52 9.70 -4.38 6.66
CA LEU A 52 10.09 -5.63 5.98
C LEU A 52 11.47 -5.50 5.32
N ALA A 53 11.76 -4.38 4.64
CA ALA A 53 13.07 -4.15 4.04
C ALA A 53 14.19 -4.12 5.10
N ARG A 54 13.91 -3.57 6.29
CA ARG A 54 14.85 -3.57 7.42
C ARG A 54 15.12 -4.96 7.98
N GLN A 55 14.17 -5.89 7.89
CA GLN A 55 14.40 -7.32 8.21
C GLN A 55 15.23 -8.04 7.13
N GLY A 56 15.58 -7.36 6.03
CA GLY A 56 16.44 -7.90 4.98
C GLY A 56 15.69 -8.39 3.75
N TYR A 57 14.36 -8.34 3.73
CA TYR A 57 13.55 -8.74 2.57
C TYR A 57 13.71 -7.78 1.40
N ALA A 58 13.60 -8.30 0.17
CA ALA A 58 13.47 -7.50 -1.03
C ALA A 58 12.02 -6.98 -1.18
N VAL A 59 11.84 -5.66 -1.09
CA VAL A 59 10.51 -5.04 -1.03
C VAL A 59 10.31 -3.99 -2.12
N GLY A 60 9.18 -4.11 -2.82
CA GLY A 60 8.64 -3.06 -3.67
C GLY A 60 7.39 -2.44 -3.04
N ILE A 61 7.20 -1.14 -3.22
CA ILE A 61 5.93 -0.46 -2.92
C ILE A 61 5.37 0.25 -4.16
N LEU A 62 4.13 -0.07 -4.49
CA LEU A 62 3.37 0.52 -5.58
C LEU A 62 2.29 1.42 -5.00
N ASP A 63 2.36 2.71 -5.34
CA ASP A 63 1.34 3.69 -5.00
C ASP A 63 0.22 3.67 -6.04
N GLY A 64 -0.92 3.08 -5.66
CA GLY A 64 -2.12 3.01 -6.48
C GLY A 64 -3.07 4.20 -6.28
N ASP A 65 -2.81 5.10 -5.33
CA ASP A 65 -3.65 6.26 -5.06
C ASP A 65 -3.27 7.45 -5.96
N ILE A 66 -3.74 7.38 -7.20
CA ILE A 66 -3.43 8.37 -8.24
C ILE A 66 -3.89 9.79 -7.85
N HIS A 67 -4.95 9.94 -7.06
CA HIS A 67 -5.50 11.26 -6.73
C HIS A 67 -4.76 12.00 -5.63
N GLY A 68 -4.09 11.26 -4.75
CA GLY A 68 -3.33 11.81 -3.65
C GLY A 68 -2.13 10.92 -3.36
N PRO A 69 -1.14 10.87 -4.27
CA PRO A 69 0.02 10.01 -4.10
C PRO A 69 0.86 10.48 -2.92
N ASN A 70 0.70 9.81 -1.77
CA ASN A 70 1.38 10.20 -0.53
C ASN A 70 2.71 9.45 -0.32
N ILE A 71 2.87 8.29 -0.98
CA ILE A 71 4.02 7.41 -0.75
C ILE A 71 5.37 8.11 -1.07
N PRO A 72 5.52 8.88 -2.17
CA PRO A 72 6.79 9.53 -2.49
C PRO A 72 7.23 10.52 -1.42
N LYS A 73 6.29 11.29 -0.87
CA LYS A 73 6.54 12.23 0.22
C LYS A 73 6.96 11.49 1.49
N ILE A 74 6.18 10.47 1.90
CA ILE A 74 6.45 9.68 3.12
C ILE A 74 7.84 9.03 3.08
N LEU A 75 8.28 8.57 1.90
CA LEU A 75 9.56 7.89 1.70
C LEU A 75 10.72 8.82 1.33
N GLY A 76 10.50 10.14 1.23
CA GLY A 76 11.56 11.11 0.94
C GLY A 76 12.10 11.03 -0.50
N VAL A 77 11.27 10.60 -1.43
CA VAL A 77 11.61 10.49 -2.86
C VAL A 77 10.73 11.36 -3.77
N GLU A 78 9.97 12.28 -3.19
CA GLU A 78 9.24 13.31 -3.94
C GLU A 78 10.19 14.09 -4.87
N GLY A 79 9.72 14.39 -6.08
CA GLY A 79 10.50 15.10 -7.10
C GLY A 79 11.60 14.27 -7.79
N ARG A 80 11.84 13.00 -7.38
CA ARG A 80 12.73 12.10 -8.12
C ARG A 80 11.97 11.53 -9.33
N PRO A 81 12.44 11.72 -10.57
CA PRO A 81 11.73 11.23 -11.76
C PRO A 81 11.91 9.72 -11.92
N LEU A 82 10.85 9.04 -12.36
CA LEU A 82 10.95 7.66 -12.86
C LEU A 82 11.80 7.62 -14.13
N ARG A 83 12.72 6.66 -14.21
CA ARG A 83 13.63 6.48 -15.35
C ARG A 83 13.30 5.21 -16.12
N GLY A 84 13.64 5.19 -17.40
CA GLY A 84 13.62 3.97 -18.21
C GLY A 84 15.01 3.33 -18.27
N ASP A 85 15.07 2.01 -18.49
CA ASP A 85 16.26 1.32 -18.98
C ASP A 85 16.32 1.31 -20.51
N ASP A 86 17.45 0.89 -21.08
CA ASP A 86 17.65 0.78 -22.54
C ASP A 86 16.72 -0.27 -23.19
N GLY A 87 16.10 -1.14 -22.40
CA GLY A 87 15.14 -2.15 -22.82
C GLY A 87 13.69 -1.68 -22.79
N GLY A 88 13.44 -0.40 -22.48
CA GLY A 88 12.09 0.18 -22.40
C GLY A 88 11.30 -0.20 -21.15
N ASN A 89 11.94 -0.76 -20.12
CA ASN A 89 11.33 -0.97 -18.82
C ASN A 89 11.48 0.27 -17.94
N MET A 90 10.55 0.46 -17.02
CA MET A 90 10.64 1.48 -15.99
C MET A 90 11.46 0.97 -14.81
N LEU A 91 12.40 1.78 -14.33
CA LEU A 91 13.18 1.47 -13.15
C LEU A 91 12.47 2.05 -11.91
N PRO A 92 12.24 1.23 -10.86
CA PRO A 92 11.68 1.74 -9.63
C PRO A 92 12.70 2.63 -8.92
N ILE A 93 12.23 3.58 -8.12
CA ILE A 93 13.11 4.50 -7.38
C ILE A 93 13.59 3.78 -6.13
N GLU A 94 14.90 3.67 -5.96
CA GLU A 94 15.49 3.13 -4.74
C GLU A 94 15.31 4.12 -3.57
N VAL A 95 14.72 3.62 -2.48
CA VAL A 95 14.48 4.36 -1.23
C VAL A 95 15.51 3.95 -0.18
N TYR A 96 15.79 2.64 -0.11
CA TYR A 96 16.71 1.99 0.81
C TYR A 96 17.28 0.74 0.13
N LYS A 97 18.37 0.16 0.68
CA LYS A 97 19.13 -0.95 0.04
C LYS A 97 18.26 -2.07 -0.58
N ASN A 98 17.15 -2.42 0.06
CA ASN A 98 16.22 -3.46 -0.41
C ASN A 98 14.77 -2.95 -0.52
N LEU A 99 14.57 -1.62 -0.64
CA LEU A 99 13.25 -1.00 -0.78
C LEU A 99 13.21 -0.09 -1.99
N SER A 100 12.28 -0.38 -2.90
CA SER A 100 12.05 0.43 -4.09
C SER A 100 10.57 0.84 -4.22
N VAL A 101 10.32 1.97 -4.88
CA VAL A 101 8.98 2.54 -5.03
C VAL A 101 8.66 2.92 -6.47
N VAL A 102 7.40 2.73 -6.85
CA VAL A 102 6.79 3.33 -8.03
C VAL A 102 5.51 4.03 -7.62
N SER A 103 5.37 5.29 -8.04
CA SER A 103 4.19 6.11 -7.82
C SER A 103 3.93 7.01 -9.01
N VAL A 104 2.64 7.29 -9.26
CA VAL A 104 2.25 8.32 -10.24
C VAL A 104 2.79 9.69 -9.83
N GLY A 105 2.96 9.96 -8.53
CA GLY A 105 3.58 11.21 -8.07
C GLY A 105 4.96 11.45 -8.66
N ASN A 106 5.74 10.38 -8.92
CA ASN A 106 7.07 10.48 -9.53
C ASN A 106 7.07 10.57 -11.07
N LEU A 107 5.89 10.44 -11.69
CA LEU A 107 5.70 10.64 -13.13
C LEU A 107 5.34 12.09 -13.47
N LEU A 108 4.76 12.82 -12.51
CA LEU A 108 4.35 14.21 -12.70
C LEU A 108 5.53 15.17 -12.62
N GLU A 109 5.60 16.12 -13.56
CA GLU A 109 6.55 17.24 -13.50
C GLU A 109 6.16 18.26 -12.41
N ASN A 110 4.87 18.39 -12.11
CA ASN A 110 4.33 19.28 -11.08
C ASN A 110 3.40 18.53 -10.13
N GLN A 111 3.77 18.47 -8.85
CA GLN A 111 3.02 17.76 -7.80
C GLN A 111 1.69 18.45 -7.44
N ASP A 112 1.60 19.77 -7.62
CA ASP A 112 0.39 20.55 -7.31
C ASP A 112 -0.65 20.51 -8.43
N GLN A 113 -0.33 19.89 -9.57
CA GLN A 113 -1.25 19.79 -10.68
C GLN A 113 -2.34 18.76 -10.40
N PRO A 114 -3.64 19.14 -10.39
CA PRO A 114 -4.71 18.18 -10.16
C PRO A 114 -4.73 17.13 -11.27
N ILE A 115 -4.65 15.85 -10.90
CA ILE A 115 -4.72 14.75 -11.86
C ILE A 115 -6.18 14.50 -12.25
N ILE A 116 -6.56 14.97 -13.42
CA ILE A 116 -7.90 14.76 -14.01
C ILE A 116 -7.84 13.61 -15.02
N TRP A 117 -7.49 12.41 -14.56
CA TRP A 117 -7.45 11.21 -15.39
C TRP A 117 -8.77 10.45 -15.35
N ARG A 118 -9.26 10.01 -16.52
CA ARG A 118 -10.44 9.16 -16.61
C ARG A 118 -10.10 7.71 -16.22
N GLY A 119 -11.08 6.96 -15.71
CA GLY A 119 -10.91 5.57 -15.26
C GLY A 119 -10.07 4.68 -16.19
N PRO A 120 -10.30 4.65 -17.51
CA PRO A 120 -9.48 3.85 -18.43
C PRO A 120 -7.98 4.21 -18.43
N MET A 121 -7.64 5.49 -18.28
CA MET A 121 -6.23 5.92 -18.18
C MET A 121 -5.60 5.45 -16.89
N LYS A 122 -6.32 5.56 -15.77
CA LYS A 122 -5.88 5.04 -14.46
C LYS A 122 -5.63 3.54 -14.50
N HIS A 123 -6.52 2.80 -15.15
CA HIS A 123 -6.34 1.36 -15.35
C HIS A 123 -5.10 1.04 -16.19
N SER A 124 -4.91 1.76 -17.30
CA SER A 124 -3.75 1.56 -18.18
C SER A 124 -2.42 1.87 -17.49
N ILE A 125 -2.32 2.96 -16.72
CA ILE A 125 -1.07 3.27 -16.01
C ILE A 125 -0.76 2.24 -14.92
N MET A 126 -1.77 1.76 -14.19
CA MET A 126 -1.58 0.72 -13.17
C MET A 126 -1.13 -0.60 -13.79
N ARG A 127 -1.76 -1.00 -14.90
CA ARG A 127 -1.28 -2.16 -15.68
C ARG A 127 0.15 -1.94 -16.17
N HIS A 128 0.47 -0.75 -16.66
CA HIS A 128 1.81 -0.42 -17.13
C HIS A 128 2.85 -0.55 -16.01
N PHE A 129 2.56 -0.05 -14.80
CA PHE A 129 3.46 -0.21 -13.64
C PHE A 129 3.63 -1.67 -13.24
N LEU A 130 2.58 -2.49 -13.28
CA LEU A 130 2.70 -3.91 -12.93
C LEU A 130 3.47 -4.72 -14.00
N ALA A 131 3.35 -4.36 -15.29
CA ALA A 131 3.93 -5.12 -16.40
C ALA A 131 5.30 -4.62 -16.88
N ASN A 132 5.61 -3.33 -16.72
CA ASN A 132 6.80 -2.71 -17.32
C ASN A 132 7.81 -2.21 -16.30
N VAL A 133 7.50 -2.24 -15.00
CA VAL A 133 8.51 -1.93 -13.98
C VAL A 133 9.43 -3.13 -13.80
N ALA A 134 10.73 -2.88 -13.83
CA ALA A 134 11.77 -3.84 -13.56
C ALA A 134 11.97 -4.02 -12.04
N TRP A 135 10.96 -4.60 -11.38
CA TRP A 135 11.00 -4.86 -9.92
C TRP A 135 12.13 -5.80 -9.48
N GLY A 136 12.63 -6.65 -10.39
CA GLY A 136 13.54 -7.73 -10.06
C GLY A 136 12.80 -8.88 -9.34
N GLU A 137 13.52 -9.58 -8.47
CA GLU A 137 12.94 -10.58 -7.57
C GLU A 137 12.56 -9.90 -6.25
N LEU A 138 11.30 -10.01 -5.86
CA LEU A 138 10.80 -9.42 -4.61
C LEU A 138 10.24 -10.50 -3.68
N ASP A 139 10.55 -10.40 -2.41
CA ASP A 139 9.85 -11.16 -1.37
C ASP A 139 8.45 -10.57 -1.15
N PHE A 140 8.36 -9.23 -1.11
CA PHE A 140 7.10 -8.52 -0.88
C PHE A 140 6.88 -7.38 -1.88
N LEU A 141 5.69 -7.34 -2.48
CA LEU A 141 5.14 -6.14 -3.11
C LEU A 141 4.00 -5.59 -2.26
N ILE A 142 4.18 -4.40 -1.72
CA ILE A 142 3.14 -3.65 -1.00
C ILE A 142 2.41 -2.77 -2.02
N VAL A 143 1.08 -2.84 -2.06
CA VAL A 143 0.27 -2.04 -2.98
C VAL A 143 -0.64 -1.14 -2.16
N ASP A 144 -0.40 0.16 -2.20
CA ASP A 144 -1.23 1.16 -1.52
C ASP A 144 -2.45 1.48 -2.40
N LEU A 145 -3.61 0.89 -2.10
CA LEU A 145 -4.81 1.09 -2.92
C LEU A 145 -5.48 2.44 -2.62
N PRO A 146 -6.23 3.03 -3.56
CA PRO A 146 -7.11 4.17 -3.26
C PRO A 146 -8.08 3.84 -2.10
N PRO A 147 -8.55 4.84 -1.34
CA PRO A 147 -9.54 4.62 -0.30
C PRO A 147 -10.89 4.18 -0.87
N GLY A 148 -11.63 3.41 -0.07
CA GLY A 148 -12.95 2.92 -0.41
C GLY A 148 -12.95 1.58 -1.15
N THR A 149 -14.11 1.22 -1.70
CA THR A 149 -14.36 -0.04 -2.40
C THR A 149 -14.95 0.22 -3.80
N GLY A 150 -14.47 1.29 -4.44
CA GLY A 150 -14.92 1.72 -5.77
C GLY A 150 -14.21 0.97 -6.91
N ASP A 151 -14.31 1.51 -8.12
CA ASP A 151 -13.79 0.87 -9.34
C ASP A 151 -12.25 0.81 -9.38
N GLU A 152 -11.56 1.82 -8.85
CA GLU A 152 -10.09 1.84 -8.86
C GLU A 152 -9.43 0.73 -8.02
N PRO A 153 -9.73 0.56 -6.71
CA PRO A 153 -9.17 -0.54 -5.94
C PRO A 153 -9.60 -1.90 -6.50
N LEU A 154 -10.81 -2.00 -7.06
CA LEU A 154 -11.33 -3.21 -7.71
C LEU A 154 -10.48 -3.60 -8.92
N SER A 155 -10.24 -2.64 -9.80
CA SER A 155 -9.48 -2.85 -11.03
C SER A 155 -8.04 -3.27 -10.75
N ILE A 156 -7.38 -2.63 -9.78
CA ILE A 156 -6.00 -2.98 -9.39
C ILE A 156 -5.95 -4.38 -8.77
N ALA A 157 -6.90 -4.72 -7.89
CA ALA A 157 -6.97 -6.04 -7.27
C ALA A 157 -7.18 -7.15 -8.30
N GLN A 158 -8.11 -6.95 -9.25
CA GLN A 158 -8.35 -7.91 -10.32
C GLN A 158 -7.12 -8.09 -11.21
N LEU A 159 -6.46 -6.99 -11.61
CA LEU A 159 -5.23 -7.06 -12.41
C LEU A 159 -4.16 -7.93 -11.77
N ILE A 160 -3.90 -7.74 -10.47
CA ILE A 160 -2.87 -8.49 -9.74
C ILE A 160 -3.31 -9.94 -9.56
N ARG A 161 -4.56 -10.18 -9.17
CA ARG A 161 -5.10 -11.52 -8.94
C ARG A 161 -5.08 -12.36 -10.22
N ASP A 162 -5.55 -11.80 -11.33
CA ASP A 162 -5.69 -12.53 -12.59
C ASP A 162 -4.31 -12.84 -13.20
N ALA A 163 -3.32 -12.00 -12.94
CA ALA A 163 -1.94 -12.21 -13.39
C ALA A 163 -1.16 -13.21 -12.53
N LYS A 164 -1.47 -13.33 -11.24
CA LYS A 164 -0.82 -14.31 -10.34
C LYS A 164 -1.51 -15.66 -10.42
N ALA A 165 -1.10 -16.47 -11.38
CA ALA A 165 -1.61 -17.82 -11.67
C ALA A 165 -1.72 -18.75 -10.43
N GLY A 166 -2.80 -18.60 -9.64
CA GLY A 166 -3.11 -19.42 -8.47
C GLY A 166 -2.61 -18.90 -7.11
N MET A 167 -1.88 -17.79 -7.05
CA MET A 167 -1.43 -17.18 -5.78
C MET A 167 -2.27 -15.96 -5.45
N ALA A 168 -3.30 -16.16 -4.64
CA ALA A 168 -4.15 -15.07 -4.16
C ALA A 168 -3.32 -14.01 -3.39
N PRO A 169 -3.47 -12.71 -3.72
CA PRO A 169 -2.87 -11.63 -2.96
C PRO A 169 -3.42 -11.59 -1.54
N TYR A 170 -2.67 -10.98 -0.64
CA TYR A 170 -3.10 -10.73 0.72
C TYR A 170 -3.77 -9.36 0.83
N ALA A 171 -4.82 -9.25 1.64
CA ALA A 171 -5.49 -8.00 1.97
C ALA A 171 -5.17 -7.58 3.40
N LEU A 172 -4.68 -6.34 3.55
CA LEU A 172 -4.42 -5.68 4.82
C LEU A 172 -5.35 -4.48 4.97
N VAL A 173 -6.23 -4.50 5.96
CA VAL A 173 -7.18 -3.41 6.19
C VAL A 173 -6.64 -2.46 7.26
N VAL A 174 -6.58 -1.18 6.92
CA VAL A 174 -6.23 -0.10 7.86
C VAL A 174 -7.50 0.62 8.29
N THR A 175 -7.67 0.78 9.59
CA THR A 175 -8.84 1.42 10.20
C THR A 175 -8.46 2.36 11.34
N THR A 176 -9.45 3.03 11.92
CA THR A 176 -9.30 3.85 13.14
C THR A 176 -10.26 3.37 14.22
N PRO A 177 -10.09 3.76 15.49
CA PRO A 177 -10.92 3.22 16.57
C PRO A 177 -12.39 3.68 16.61
N GLN A 178 -12.74 4.70 15.81
CA GLN A 178 -14.06 5.32 15.84
C GLN A 178 -15.15 4.34 15.38
N ASP A 179 -16.35 4.42 15.96
CA ASP A 179 -17.44 3.46 15.63
C ASP A 179 -17.84 3.46 14.14
N VAL A 180 -17.75 4.62 13.46
CA VAL A 180 -17.99 4.71 12.00
C VAL A 180 -16.98 3.87 11.23
N ALA A 181 -15.75 3.74 11.73
CA ALA A 181 -14.71 2.94 11.10
C ALA A 181 -14.97 1.42 11.18
N LEU A 182 -15.84 0.94 12.06
CA LEU A 182 -16.28 -0.47 12.08
C LEU A 182 -17.03 -0.83 10.79
N LEU A 183 -17.94 0.05 10.36
CA LEU A 183 -18.70 -0.14 9.11
C LEU A 183 -17.77 -0.10 7.90
N ASP A 184 -16.80 0.80 7.92
CA ASP A 184 -15.79 0.93 6.86
C ASP A 184 -14.90 -0.32 6.79
N SER A 185 -14.46 -0.83 7.94
CA SER A 185 -13.67 -2.07 8.03
C SER A 185 -14.45 -3.27 7.50
N ARG A 186 -15.73 -3.38 7.86
CA ARG A 186 -16.62 -4.44 7.35
C ARG A 186 -16.72 -4.38 5.83
N LYS A 187 -16.95 -3.20 5.24
CA LYS A 187 -16.99 -3.04 3.78
C LYS A 187 -15.68 -3.45 3.11
N SER A 188 -14.54 -3.02 3.65
CA SER A 188 -13.23 -3.40 3.10
C SER A 188 -12.95 -4.90 3.19
N VAL A 189 -13.31 -5.56 4.30
CA VAL A 189 -13.15 -7.01 4.45
C VAL A 189 -14.06 -7.78 3.49
N GLU A 190 -15.33 -7.38 3.37
CA GLU A 190 -16.25 -8.03 2.41
C GLU A 190 -15.81 -7.80 0.95
N PHE A 191 -15.27 -6.62 0.65
CA PHE A 191 -14.68 -6.32 -0.65
C PHE A 191 -13.49 -7.23 -0.95
N ALA A 192 -12.57 -7.42 0.00
CA ALA A 192 -11.46 -8.35 -0.14
C ALA A 192 -11.92 -9.80 -0.35
N ARG A 193 -12.95 -10.24 0.39
CA ARG A 193 -13.56 -11.57 0.21
C ARG A 193 -14.20 -11.76 -1.15
N THR A 194 -14.91 -10.75 -1.65
CA THR A 194 -15.55 -10.77 -2.97
C THR A 194 -14.52 -10.91 -4.10
N LEU A 195 -13.27 -10.52 -3.85
CA LEU A 195 -12.16 -10.63 -4.78
C LEU A 195 -11.26 -11.84 -4.53
N ASP A 196 -11.67 -12.75 -3.64
CA ASP A 196 -10.93 -13.95 -3.26
C ASP A 196 -9.52 -13.63 -2.72
N LEU A 197 -9.35 -12.49 -2.06
CA LEU A 197 -8.10 -12.11 -1.42
C LEU A 197 -7.95 -12.80 -0.07
N LYS A 198 -6.72 -13.22 0.26
CA LYS A 198 -6.40 -13.79 1.57
C LYS A 198 -6.33 -12.68 2.60
N MET A 199 -7.17 -12.73 3.63
CA MET A 199 -7.11 -11.75 4.70
C MET A 199 -5.83 -11.92 5.53
N LEU A 200 -4.92 -10.95 5.44
CA LEU A 200 -3.75 -10.87 6.33
C LEU A 200 -4.17 -10.38 7.71
N GLY A 201 -5.04 -9.37 7.75
CA GLY A 201 -5.63 -8.88 8.99
C GLY A 201 -5.99 -7.40 8.97
N ILE A 202 -6.26 -6.88 10.16
CA ILE A 202 -6.62 -5.49 10.42
C ILE A 202 -5.53 -4.84 11.28
N ILE A 203 -5.11 -3.63 10.88
CA ILE A 203 -4.33 -2.71 11.70
C ILE A 203 -5.22 -1.55 12.12
N GLU A 204 -5.31 -1.30 13.42
CA GLU A 204 -5.93 -0.09 13.95
C GLU A 204 -4.86 1.02 14.04
N ASN A 205 -4.96 2.02 13.17
CA ASN A 205 -4.12 3.20 13.24
C ASN A 205 -4.76 4.28 14.10
N MET A 206 -3.95 5.20 14.62
CA MET A 206 -4.40 6.31 15.47
C MET A 206 -5.16 5.85 16.74
N SER A 207 -4.69 4.77 17.35
CA SER A 207 -5.37 4.08 18.46
C SER A 207 -5.43 4.85 19.78
N SER A 208 -4.35 5.55 20.11
CA SER A 208 -4.20 6.41 21.28
C SER A 208 -3.18 7.49 20.95
N PHE A 209 -2.96 8.45 21.84
CA PHE A 209 -1.93 9.48 21.71
C PHE A 209 -0.86 9.28 22.78
N SER A 210 0.38 9.12 22.35
CA SER A 210 1.51 9.01 23.27
C SER A 210 1.94 10.41 23.74
N CYS A 211 1.70 10.74 25.01
CA CYS A 211 2.08 12.04 25.56
C CYS A 211 3.61 12.24 25.51
N PRO A 212 4.13 13.27 24.81
CA PRO A 212 5.56 13.47 24.66
C PRO A 212 6.27 13.90 25.95
N HIS A 213 5.52 14.35 26.97
CA HIS A 213 6.07 14.80 28.25
C HIS A 213 6.21 13.69 29.29
N CYS A 214 5.25 12.76 29.34
CA CYS A 214 5.21 11.73 30.39
C CYS A 214 5.09 10.29 29.87
N GLY A 215 4.94 10.08 28.57
CA GLY A 215 4.79 8.76 27.95
C GLY A 215 3.44 8.07 28.21
N HIS A 216 2.50 8.73 28.90
CA HIS A 216 1.17 8.17 29.16
C HIS A 216 0.35 8.13 27.85
N ALA A 217 -0.39 7.04 27.66
CA ALA A 217 -1.32 6.91 26.55
C ALA A 217 -2.61 7.68 26.86
N ILE A 218 -3.04 8.52 25.92
CA ILE A 218 -4.28 9.29 26.00
C ILE A 218 -5.23 8.80 24.92
N ASP A 219 -6.41 8.34 25.30
CA ASP A 219 -7.43 7.88 24.37
C ASP A 219 -8.13 9.10 23.74
N LEU A 220 -7.63 9.55 22.58
CA LEU A 220 -8.24 10.66 21.82
C LEU A 220 -9.61 10.29 21.24
N PHE A 221 -9.80 9.00 20.98
CA PHE A 221 -11.04 8.40 20.50
C PHE A 221 -11.40 7.22 21.41
N LYS A 222 -12.50 6.51 21.09
CA LYS A 222 -12.71 5.16 21.67
C LYS A 222 -11.50 4.28 21.35
N VAL A 223 -11.29 3.19 22.07
CA VAL A 223 -10.20 2.23 21.79
C VAL A 223 -10.74 0.87 21.39
N GLY A 224 -9.93 0.09 20.65
CA GLY A 224 -10.25 -1.29 20.30
C GLY A 224 -11.42 -1.43 19.31
N GLY A 225 -11.66 -0.43 18.46
CA GLY A 225 -12.62 -0.54 17.37
C GLY A 225 -12.17 -1.57 16.32
N GLY A 226 -10.92 -1.46 15.87
CA GLY A 226 -10.32 -2.39 14.92
C GLY A 226 -10.18 -3.81 15.45
N GLU A 227 -9.88 -3.99 16.75
CA GLU A 227 -9.83 -5.31 17.37
C GLU A 227 -11.22 -5.97 17.43
N ARG A 228 -12.24 -5.21 17.85
CA ARG A 228 -13.64 -5.68 17.82
C ARG A 228 -14.09 -6.05 16.40
N ALA A 229 -13.77 -5.21 15.41
CA ALA A 229 -14.04 -5.52 14.00
C ALA A 229 -13.35 -6.81 13.56
N ALA A 230 -12.09 -7.02 13.95
CA ALA A 230 -11.36 -8.22 13.58
C ALA A 230 -12.01 -9.49 14.16
N ILE A 231 -12.47 -9.45 15.41
CA ILE A 231 -13.22 -10.53 16.05
C ILE A 231 -14.54 -10.79 15.33
N ASP A 232 -15.36 -9.75 15.13
CA ASP A 232 -16.68 -9.85 14.50
C ASP A 232 -16.60 -10.39 13.07
N LEU A 233 -15.57 -9.96 12.34
CA LEU A 233 -15.34 -10.35 10.95
C LEU A 233 -14.53 -11.64 10.85
N LYS A 234 -14.06 -12.24 11.96
CA LYS A 234 -13.24 -13.45 11.99
C LYS A 234 -11.98 -13.34 11.14
N VAL A 235 -11.26 -12.23 11.29
CA VAL A 235 -9.97 -11.98 10.63
C VAL A 235 -8.89 -11.64 11.67
N PRO A 236 -7.60 -11.84 11.38
CA PRO A 236 -6.54 -11.53 12.35
C PRO A 236 -6.50 -10.04 12.71
N PHE A 237 -6.38 -9.73 13.99
CA PHE A 237 -5.98 -8.40 14.44
C PHE A 237 -4.46 -8.34 14.52
N LEU A 238 -3.82 -7.47 13.74
CA LEU A 238 -2.35 -7.42 13.67
C LEU A 238 -1.75 -6.52 14.75
N GLY A 239 -2.46 -5.47 15.13
CA GLY A 239 -2.08 -4.58 16.22
C GLY A 239 -2.68 -3.19 16.08
N ALA A 240 -2.41 -2.38 17.10
CA ALA A 240 -2.81 -0.99 17.19
C ALA A 240 -1.56 -0.09 17.16
N VAL A 241 -1.60 0.98 16.36
CA VAL A 241 -0.53 1.96 16.22
C VAL A 241 -1.01 3.28 16.84
N PRO A 242 -0.32 3.80 17.87
CA PRO A 242 -0.68 5.09 18.47
C PRO A 242 -0.28 6.26 17.56
N ILE A 243 -0.97 7.39 17.72
CA ILE A 243 -0.52 8.69 17.25
C ILE A 243 0.71 9.08 18.06
N ASP A 244 1.79 9.37 17.34
CA ASP A 244 3.01 9.89 17.90
C ASP A 244 3.41 11.16 17.13
N PRO A 245 3.53 12.33 17.79
CA PRO A 245 3.92 13.57 17.13
C PRO A 245 5.23 13.46 16.34
N LYS A 246 6.15 12.62 16.81
CA LYS A 246 7.44 12.40 16.14
C LYS A 246 7.25 11.74 14.78
N VAL A 247 6.34 10.77 14.68
CA VAL A 247 6.01 10.11 13.41
C VAL A 247 5.45 11.09 12.40
N VAL A 248 4.60 12.02 12.82
CA VAL A 248 4.03 13.04 11.92
C VAL A 248 5.14 13.89 11.33
N LYS A 249 6.02 14.42 12.19
CA LYS A 249 7.15 15.26 11.78
C LYS A 249 8.10 14.50 10.84
N ASP A 250 8.51 13.30 11.22
CA ASP A 250 9.46 12.50 10.45
C ASP A 250 8.86 12.11 9.08
N THR A 251 7.56 11.81 9.03
CA THR A 251 6.85 11.52 7.78
C THR A 251 6.81 12.72 6.84
N ASP A 252 6.57 13.92 7.36
CA ASP A 252 6.60 15.16 6.56
C ASP A 252 8.01 15.50 6.05
N GLU A 253 9.05 15.09 6.77
CA GLU A 253 10.45 15.21 6.35
C GLU A 253 10.92 14.07 5.42
N GLY A 254 10.03 13.13 5.05
CA GLY A 254 10.37 11.99 4.20
C GLY A 254 11.24 10.93 4.88
N LYS A 255 11.13 10.81 6.20
CA LYS A 255 11.88 9.87 7.04
C LYS A 255 10.90 8.85 7.62
N PRO A 256 10.61 7.73 6.94
CA PRO A 256 9.76 6.68 7.50
C PRO A 256 10.35 6.17 8.82
N PHE A 257 9.59 6.24 9.91
CA PHE A 257 10.09 5.95 11.26
C PHE A 257 10.66 4.54 11.40
N MET A 258 10.19 3.58 10.59
CA MET A 258 10.74 2.22 10.58
C MET A 258 12.19 2.14 10.07
N LEU A 259 12.69 3.13 9.31
CA LEU A 259 14.10 3.19 8.87
C LEU A 259 14.96 4.12 9.74
N TYR A 260 14.37 5.19 10.29
CA TYR A 260 15.12 6.27 10.92
C TYR A 260 15.07 6.23 12.45
N ASP A 261 13.90 6.03 13.06
CA ASP A 261 13.75 6.08 14.51
C ASP A 261 12.53 5.30 15.02
N MET A 262 12.79 4.14 15.62
CA MET A 262 11.76 3.27 16.22
C MET A 262 11.63 3.42 17.74
N SER A 263 12.36 4.36 18.36
CA SER A 263 12.32 4.56 19.83
C SER A 263 10.96 5.03 20.33
N CYS A 264 10.12 5.53 19.42
CA CYS A 264 8.79 6.05 19.70
C CYS A 264 7.75 4.93 19.89
N ALA A 265 6.61 5.26 20.50
CA ALA A 265 5.57 4.27 20.82
C ALA A 265 4.99 3.63 19.54
N ALA A 266 4.81 4.44 18.49
CA ALA A 266 4.38 3.98 17.19
C ALA A 266 5.38 3.01 16.55
N GLY A 267 6.67 3.32 16.58
CA GLY A 267 7.74 2.47 16.05
C GLY A 267 7.78 1.09 16.71
N MET A 268 7.74 1.05 18.05
CA MET A 268 7.69 -0.21 18.80
C MET A 268 6.41 -1.03 18.50
N ALA A 269 5.26 -0.37 18.40
CA ALA A 269 4.01 -1.04 18.06
C ALA A 269 4.05 -1.62 16.64
N PHE A 270 4.57 -0.84 15.69
CA PHE A 270 4.67 -1.24 14.29
C PHE A 270 5.70 -2.35 14.07
N GLN A 271 6.81 -2.35 14.80
CA GLN A 271 7.79 -3.44 14.78
C GLN A 271 7.16 -4.78 15.16
N ARG A 272 6.31 -4.81 16.20
CA ARG A 272 5.55 -6.03 16.57
C ARG A 272 4.59 -6.48 15.47
N ILE A 273 3.96 -5.53 14.76
CA ILE A 273 3.09 -5.83 13.62
C ILE A 273 3.90 -6.48 12.49
N VAL A 274 5.07 -5.92 12.15
CA VAL A 274 5.96 -6.47 11.11
C VAL A 274 6.40 -7.89 11.46
N GLU A 275 6.87 -8.13 12.69
CA GLU A 275 7.27 -9.47 13.16
C GLU A 275 6.11 -10.47 13.13
N LYS A 276 4.88 -10.00 13.40
CA LYS A 276 3.69 -10.85 13.32
C LYS A 276 3.38 -11.22 11.88
N ILE A 277 3.48 -10.27 10.95
CA ILE A 277 3.28 -10.49 9.51
C ILE A 277 4.34 -11.45 8.98
N GLU A 278 5.61 -11.27 9.36
CA GLU A 278 6.72 -12.13 8.96
C GLU A 278 6.46 -13.61 9.29
N LYS A 279 5.96 -13.90 10.49
CA LYS A 279 5.62 -15.27 10.94
C LYS A 279 4.46 -15.92 10.19
N MET A 280 3.74 -15.17 9.37
CA MET A 280 2.62 -15.68 8.57
C MET A 280 3.06 -16.17 7.18
N PHE A 281 4.33 -15.97 6.82
CA PHE A 281 4.95 -16.38 5.56
C PHE A 281 6.05 -17.43 5.81
#